data_AF-A0A4R1WWA4-F1
#
_entry.id   AF-A0A4R1WWA4-F1
#
_cell.length_a   1.000
_cell.length_b   1.000
_cell.length_c   1.000
_cell.angle_alpha   90.00
_cell.angle_beta   90.00
_cell.angle_gamma   90.00
#
_symmetry.space_group_name_H-M   'P 1'
#
loop_
_entity.id
_entity.type
_entity.pdbx_description
1 polymer ?
#
loop_
_entity_poly.entity_id
_entity_poly.type
_entity_poly.pdbx_seq_one_letter_code
_entity_poly.pdbx_strand_id
1 'polypeptide(L)'
;MSSVRQPEYFFDRSLGKASATRLRARGWTIHLIADFYTNDAADIADEEWIAEGCSRGWLLLTKDKKIRYRAKELSALDCGHLFCLAAGNLGLDDMAQRFVAAEQAMVSASRRYSVGFWHVHAEGRITKMWP
;
A
#
# COMPACT_ATOMS: atom_id res chain seq x y z
N MET A 1 23.95 -10.82 -12.59
CA MET A 1 23.45 -11.15 -11.24
C MET A 1 22.39 -10.12 -10.90
N SER A 2 21.12 -10.41 -11.18
CA SER A 2 20.04 -9.47 -10.86
C SER A 2 19.81 -9.51 -9.35
N SER A 3 20.40 -8.55 -8.63
CA SER A 3 20.05 -8.31 -7.23
C SER A 3 18.55 -8.05 -7.20
N VAL A 4 17.77 -8.97 -6.63
CA VAL A 4 16.32 -8.81 -6.48
C VAL A 4 16.14 -7.61 -5.56
N ARG A 5 15.94 -6.42 -6.13
CA ARG A 5 15.65 -5.22 -5.35
C ARG A 5 14.36 -5.48 -4.60
N GLN A 6 14.36 -5.20 -3.30
CA GLN A 6 13.13 -5.23 -2.52
C GLN A 6 12.13 -4.25 -3.15
N PRO A 7 10.82 -4.58 -3.17
CA PRO A 7 9.81 -3.65 -3.67
C PRO A 7 9.84 -2.35 -2.89
N GLU A 8 9.48 -1.28 -3.59
CA GLU A 8 9.26 0.03 -2.99
C GLU A 8 7.75 0.20 -2.74
N TYR A 9 7.40 0.90 -1.67
CA TYR A 9 6.02 1.00 -1.20
C TYR A 9 5.55 2.46 -1.15
N PHE A 10 4.30 2.70 -1.58
CA PHE A 10 3.69 4.02 -1.56
C PHE A 10 2.60 4.12 -0.48
N PHE A 11 2.74 5.11 0.41
CA PHE A 11 1.97 5.23 1.63
C PHE A 11 0.84 6.26 1.53
N ASP A 12 -0.38 5.80 1.76
CA ASP A 12 -1.54 6.65 2.00
C ASP A 12 -1.38 7.44 3.31
N ARG A 13 -1.81 8.72 3.29
CA ARG A 13 -1.96 9.63 4.44
C ARG A 13 -2.64 8.97 5.65
N SER A 14 -3.59 8.06 5.41
CA SER A 14 -4.32 7.39 6.47
C SER A 14 -3.42 6.55 7.39
N LEU A 15 -2.27 6.06 6.94
CA LEU A 15 -1.38 5.19 7.72
C LEU A 15 -0.48 5.94 8.72
N GLY A 16 -0.32 7.25 8.55
CA GLY A 16 0.47 8.09 9.45
C GLY A 16 2.00 7.92 9.34
N LYS A 17 2.72 9.03 9.52
CA LYS A 17 4.19 9.11 9.34
C LYS A 17 4.96 8.16 10.28
N ALA A 18 4.46 7.93 11.50
CA ALA A 18 5.15 7.07 12.47
C ALA A 18 5.11 5.57 12.13
N SER A 19 4.09 5.09 11.41
CA SER A 19 4.09 3.70 10.91
C SER A 19 5.07 3.53 9.76
N ALA A 20 5.22 4.54 8.90
CA ALA A 20 6.25 4.54 7.85
C ALA A 20 7.67 4.52 8.43
N THR A 21 7.97 5.32 9.48
CA THR A 21 9.28 5.29 10.16
C THR A 21 9.63 3.89 10.66
N ARG A 22 8.66 3.15 11.20
CA ARG A 22 8.86 1.78 11.70
C ARG A 22 9.18 0.80 10.58
N LEU A 23 8.51 0.92 9.44
CA LEU A 23 8.78 0.09 8.26
C LEU A 23 10.14 0.40 7.65
N ARG A 24 10.51 1.69 7.56
CA ARG A 24 11.85 2.12 7.15
C ARG A 24 12.92 1.55 8.08
N ALA A 25 12.70 1.51 9.39
CA ALA A 25 13.60 0.88 10.36
C ALA A 25 13.76 -0.65 10.17
N ARG A 26 12.84 -1.30 9.45
CA ARG A 26 12.93 -2.71 9.03
C ARG A 26 13.53 -2.89 7.63
N GLY A 27 14.05 -1.82 7.02
CA GLY A 27 14.72 -1.83 5.72
C GLY A 27 13.81 -1.57 4.53
N TRP A 28 12.52 -1.30 4.74
CA TRP A 28 11.60 -1.03 3.63
C TRP A 28 11.86 0.34 3.02
N THR A 29 11.78 0.41 1.69
CA THR A 29 11.78 1.69 0.98
C THR A 29 10.34 2.20 0.91
N ILE A 30 10.03 3.18 1.76
CA ILE A 30 8.70 3.79 1.85
C ILE A 30 8.73 5.20 1.26
N HIS A 31 7.81 5.46 0.33
CA HIS A 31 7.50 6.76 -0.24
C HIS A 31 6.20 7.27 0.38
N LEU A 32 6.22 8.43 1.04
CA LEU A 32 5.00 9.01 1.60
C LEU A 32 4.32 9.88 0.55
N ILE A 33 3.00 9.91 0.51
CA ILE A 33 2.27 10.85 -0.36
C ILE A 33 2.69 12.32 -0.11
N ALA A 34 2.99 12.66 1.15
CA ALA A 34 3.47 13.99 1.55
C ALA A 34 4.87 14.35 1.00
N ASP A 35 5.64 13.38 0.49
CA ASP A 35 6.94 13.63 -0.14
C ASP A 35 6.77 14.13 -1.60
N PHE A 36 5.60 13.93 -2.22
CA PHE A 36 5.33 14.24 -3.63
C PHE A 36 4.34 15.39 -3.81
N TYR A 37 3.45 15.60 -2.85
CA TYR A 37 2.39 16.59 -2.94
C TYR A 37 2.46 17.58 -1.77
N THR A 38 2.14 18.84 -2.06
CA THR A 38 2.03 19.90 -1.04
C THR A 38 0.83 19.67 -0.12
N ASN A 39 0.84 20.30 1.07
CA ASN A 39 -0.26 20.23 2.05
C ASN A 39 -0.69 18.80 2.44
N ASP A 40 0.28 17.88 2.61
CA ASP A 40 0.04 16.46 2.92
C ASP A 40 -0.97 15.79 1.95
N ALA A 41 -0.99 16.25 0.69
CA ALA A 41 -1.89 15.77 -0.35
C ALA A 41 -3.39 15.92 -0.01
N ALA A 42 -3.77 16.93 0.79
CA ALA A 42 -5.16 17.14 1.21
C ALA A 42 -6.12 17.27 0.00
N ASP A 43 -5.67 17.94 -1.05
CA ASP A 43 -6.46 18.20 -2.27
C ASP A 43 -6.29 17.14 -3.36
N ILE A 44 -5.44 16.13 -3.13
CA ILE A 44 -5.16 15.08 -4.11
C ILE A 44 -6.25 14.01 -4.02
N ALA A 45 -6.87 13.74 -5.17
CA ALA A 45 -7.88 12.71 -5.31
C ALA A 45 -7.24 11.32 -5.18
N ASP A 46 -8.01 10.35 -4.68
CA ASP A 46 -7.44 9.03 -4.40
C ASP A 46 -6.98 8.32 -5.68
N GLU A 47 -7.66 8.53 -6.81
CA GLU A 47 -7.27 8.01 -8.12
C GLU A 47 -5.92 8.55 -8.62
N GLU A 48 -5.55 9.79 -8.29
CA GLU A 48 -4.34 10.44 -8.81
C GLU A 48 -3.09 9.85 -8.17
N TRP A 49 -3.06 9.73 -6.84
CA TRP A 49 -1.92 9.14 -6.16
C TRP A 49 -1.83 7.63 -6.40
N ILE A 50 -2.98 6.95 -6.59
CA ILE A 50 -2.99 5.54 -6.97
C ILE A 50 -2.30 5.37 -8.34
N ALA A 51 -2.72 6.14 -9.34
CA ALA A 51 -2.11 6.08 -10.67
C ALA A 51 -0.61 6.40 -10.64
N GLU A 52 -0.21 7.40 -9.83
CA GLU A 52 1.20 7.76 -9.65
C GLU A 52 2.01 6.59 -9.09
N GLY A 53 1.55 5.96 -8.01
CA GLY A 53 2.20 4.80 -7.41
C GLY A 53 2.31 3.62 -8.37
N CYS A 54 1.23 3.34 -9.12
CA CYS A 54 1.22 2.29 -10.14
C CYS A 54 2.21 2.56 -11.27
N SER A 55 2.26 3.80 -11.78
CA SER A 55 3.17 4.18 -12.88
C SER A 55 4.66 3.99 -12.54
N ARG A 56 4.99 4.04 -11.24
CA ARG A 56 6.35 3.85 -10.71
C ARG A 56 6.66 2.40 -10.34
N GLY A 57 5.68 1.50 -10.44
CA GLY A 57 5.81 0.10 -10.05
C GLY A 57 5.88 -0.11 -8.54
N TRP A 58 5.37 0.83 -7.74
CA TRP A 58 5.35 0.72 -6.29
C TRP A 58 4.16 -0.09 -5.80
N LEU A 59 4.31 -0.74 -4.65
CA LEU A 59 3.21 -1.42 -3.95
C LEU A 59 2.50 -0.43 -3.03
N LEU A 60 1.22 -0.19 -3.25
CA LEU A 60 0.46 0.83 -2.54
C LEU A 60 -0.09 0.27 -1.23
N LEU A 61 0.04 1.01 -0.13
CA LEU A 61 -0.48 0.61 1.19
C LEU A 61 -1.51 1.63 1.70
N THR A 62 -2.62 1.14 2.26
CA THR A 62 -3.69 1.98 2.83
C THR A 62 -4.37 1.30 4.03
N LYS A 63 -5.16 2.07 4.79
CA LYS A 63 -6.20 1.52 5.69
C LYS A 63 -7.62 1.97 5.32
N ASP A 64 -7.79 2.76 4.25
CA ASP A 64 -9.11 3.17 3.78
C ASP A 64 -9.76 2.06 2.95
N LYS A 65 -10.67 1.34 3.58
CA LYS A 65 -11.43 0.27 2.93
C LYS A 65 -12.47 0.79 1.95
N LYS A 66 -12.81 2.09 1.99
CA LYS A 66 -13.80 2.68 1.09
C LYS A 66 -13.33 2.69 -0.35
N ILE A 67 -12.02 2.68 -0.58
CA ILE A 67 -11.40 2.64 -1.91
C ILE A 67 -11.96 1.49 -2.77
N ARG A 68 -12.23 0.33 -2.15
CA ARG A 68 -12.80 -0.84 -2.84
C ARG A 68 -14.19 -0.62 -3.47
N TYR A 69 -14.91 0.43 -3.07
CA TYR A 69 -16.25 0.73 -3.58
C TYR A 69 -16.23 1.86 -4.62
N ARG A 70 -15.08 2.47 -4.85
CA ARG A 70 -14.95 3.65 -5.70
C ARG A 70 -14.37 3.21 -7.04
N ALA A 71 -15.25 3.04 -8.01
CA ALA A 71 -14.90 2.51 -9.33
C ALA A 71 -13.77 3.28 -10.02
N LYS A 72 -13.68 4.60 -9.82
CA LYS A 72 -12.60 5.44 -10.35
C LYS A 72 -11.23 5.03 -9.80
N GLU A 73 -11.13 4.82 -8.50
CA GLU A 73 -9.89 4.46 -7.82
C GLU A 73 -9.44 3.04 -8.18
N LEU A 74 -10.39 2.10 -8.29
CA LEU A 74 -10.07 0.76 -8.79
C LEU A 74 -9.59 0.79 -10.24
N SER A 75 -10.19 1.64 -11.08
CA SER A 75 -9.75 1.81 -12.47
C SER A 75 -8.35 2.43 -12.57
N ALA A 76 -7.99 3.31 -11.62
CA ALA A 76 -6.64 3.90 -11.53
C ALA A 76 -5.56 2.87 -11.14
N LEU A 77 -5.96 1.74 -10.54
CA LEU A 77 -5.04 0.67 -10.17
C LEU A 77 -4.50 -0.12 -11.37
N ASP A 78 -5.02 0.09 -12.60
CA ASP A 78 -4.72 -0.56 -13.89
C ASP A 78 -3.67 -1.70 -13.89
N CYS A 79 -2.41 -1.39 -13.54
CA CYS A 79 -1.28 -2.33 -13.49
C CYS A 79 -0.52 -2.40 -12.14
N GLY A 80 -1.20 -2.20 -11.01
CA GLY A 80 -0.61 -2.15 -9.68
C GLY A 80 -1.39 -2.85 -8.58
N HIS A 81 -0.85 -2.77 -7.35
CA HIS A 81 -1.37 -3.49 -6.21
C HIS A 81 -1.61 -2.56 -5.02
N LEU A 82 -2.84 -2.57 -4.51
CA LEU A 82 -3.21 -1.83 -3.30
C LEU A 82 -3.51 -2.81 -2.17
N PHE A 83 -2.71 -2.74 -1.10
CA PHE A 83 -2.83 -3.55 0.10
C PHE A 83 -3.45 -2.71 1.23
N CYS A 84 -4.69 -3.04 1.57
CA CYS A 84 -5.49 -2.36 2.57
C CYS A 84 -5.56 -3.15 3.87
N LEU A 85 -5.29 -2.51 5.02
CA LEU A 85 -5.51 -3.14 6.33
C LEU A 85 -7.00 -3.47 6.54
N ALA A 86 -7.29 -4.74 6.81
CA ALA A 86 -8.66 -5.24 6.99
C ALA A 86 -9.29 -4.81 8.32
N ALA A 87 -8.50 -4.42 9.33
CA ALA A 87 -9.01 -3.90 10.61
C ALA A 87 -8.84 -2.37 10.66
N GLY A 88 -9.86 -1.67 11.13
CA GLY A 88 -9.89 -0.19 11.14
C GLY A 88 -9.36 0.46 12.43
N ASN A 89 -9.35 -0.28 13.54
CA ASN A 89 -9.01 0.25 14.87
C ASN A 89 -7.65 -0.28 15.35
N LEU A 90 -6.60 -0.05 14.56
CA LEU A 90 -5.24 -0.49 14.89
C LEU A 90 -4.41 0.66 15.41
N GLY A 91 -3.58 0.39 16.42
CA GLY A 91 -2.50 1.29 16.78
C GLY A 91 -1.45 1.37 15.66
N LEU A 92 -0.68 2.45 15.63
CA LEU A 92 0.34 2.68 14.60
C LEU A 92 1.41 1.57 14.57
N ASP A 93 1.74 1.00 15.72
CA ASP A 93 2.62 -0.17 15.86
C ASP A 93 2.03 -1.42 15.20
N ASP A 94 0.76 -1.73 15.48
CA ASP A 94 0.08 -2.89 14.92
C ASP A 94 -0.08 -2.78 13.40
N MET A 95 -0.30 -1.57 12.88
CA MET A 95 -0.37 -1.34 11.43
C MET A 95 0.94 -1.74 10.76
N ALA A 96 2.07 -1.22 11.25
CA ALA A 96 3.39 -1.54 10.71
C ALA A 96 3.69 -3.05 10.84
N GLN A 97 3.42 -3.63 12.00
CA GLN A 97 3.68 -5.05 12.25
C GLN A 97 2.86 -5.96 11.33
N ARG A 98 1.62 -5.58 10.98
CA ARG A 98 0.80 -6.34 10.02
C ARG A 98 1.37 -6.33 8.61
N PHE A 99 1.85 -5.19 8.14
CA PHE A 99 2.50 -5.12 6.83
C PHE A 99 3.79 -5.95 6.81
N VAL A 100 4.60 -5.88 7.88
CA VAL A 100 5.79 -6.74 8.01
C VAL A 100 5.42 -8.21 7.99
N ALA A 101 4.42 -8.63 8.76
CA ALA A 101 3.98 -10.02 8.77
C ALA A 101 3.47 -10.49 7.38
N ALA A 102 2.87 -9.58 6.61
CA ALA A 102 2.33 -9.87 5.29
C ALA A 102 3.35 -9.71 4.14
N GLU A 103 4.58 -9.26 4.41
CA GLU A 103 5.56 -8.86 3.39
C GLU A 103 5.70 -9.90 2.29
N GLN A 104 6.05 -11.13 2.66
CA GLN A 104 6.28 -12.22 1.72
C GLN A 104 5.04 -12.54 0.89
N ALA A 105 3.85 -12.47 1.50
CA ALA A 105 2.60 -12.71 0.80
C ALA A 105 2.30 -11.59 -0.21
N MET A 106 2.53 -10.32 0.16
CA MET A 106 2.35 -9.16 -0.71
C MET A 106 3.30 -9.21 -1.92
N VAL A 107 4.58 -9.49 -1.69
CA VAL A 107 5.58 -9.64 -2.76
C VAL A 107 5.25 -10.82 -3.67
N SER A 108 4.79 -11.93 -3.10
CA SER A 108 4.38 -13.09 -3.91
C SER A 108 3.15 -12.78 -4.75
N ALA A 109 2.18 -12.03 -4.21
CA ALA A 109 0.99 -11.61 -4.93
C ALA A 109 1.32 -10.65 -6.09
N SER A 110 2.22 -9.68 -5.89
CA SER A 110 2.61 -8.74 -6.93
C SER A 110 3.42 -9.37 -8.07
N ARG A 111 4.06 -10.52 -7.82
CA ARG A 111 4.72 -11.30 -8.87
C ARG A 111 3.75 -12.22 -9.62
N ARG A 112 2.67 -12.64 -8.97
CA ARG A 112 1.72 -13.62 -9.50
C ARG A 112 0.59 -12.98 -10.30
N TYR A 113 0.18 -11.77 -9.94
CA TYR A 113 -0.92 -11.05 -10.56
C TYR A 113 -0.41 -9.72 -11.10
N SER A 114 -1.01 -9.23 -12.18
CA SER A 114 -0.68 -7.92 -12.75
C SER A 114 -1.37 -6.76 -12.02
N VAL A 115 -2.49 -7.03 -11.36
CA VAL A 115 -3.29 -6.03 -10.66
C VAL A 115 -4.05 -6.66 -9.49
N GLY A 116 -4.22 -5.90 -8.41
CA GLY A 116 -5.28 -6.22 -7.46
C GLY A 116 -5.36 -5.38 -6.20
N PHE A 117 -6.57 -5.31 -5.66
CA PHE A 117 -6.87 -4.82 -4.32
C PHE A 117 -6.86 -5.99 -3.34
N TRP A 118 -6.12 -5.85 -2.26
CA TRP A 118 -5.89 -6.91 -1.27
C TRP A 118 -6.24 -6.41 0.12
N HIS A 119 -6.92 -7.23 0.90
CA HIS A 119 -7.01 -7.04 2.33
C HIS A 119 -5.84 -7.71 3.02
N VAL A 120 -5.18 -6.98 3.91
CA VAL A 120 -4.16 -7.49 4.84
C VAL A 120 -4.81 -7.74 6.19
N HIS A 121 -4.82 -9.00 6.61
CA HIS A 121 -5.38 -9.46 7.87
C HIS A 121 -4.30 -9.57 8.96
N ALA A 122 -4.69 -10.02 10.15
CA ALA A 122 -3.74 -10.44 11.16
C ALA A 122 -2.88 -11.61 10.66
N GLU A 123 -1.71 -11.81 11.29
CA GLU A 123 -0.82 -12.95 11.03
C GLU A 123 -0.29 -13.02 9.58
N GLY A 124 -0.27 -11.90 8.87
CA GLY A 124 0.32 -11.81 7.53
C GLY A 124 -0.55 -12.38 6.40
N ARG A 125 -1.78 -12.82 6.69
CA ARG A 125 -2.69 -13.33 5.66
C ARG A 125 -3.20 -12.20 4.77
N ILE A 126 -3.18 -12.41 3.45
CA ILE A 126 -3.80 -11.51 2.48
C ILE A 126 -4.96 -12.18 1.74
N THR A 127 -5.98 -11.40 1.39
CA THR A 127 -7.13 -11.85 0.58
C THR A 127 -7.33 -10.89 -0.58
N LYS A 128 -7.40 -11.40 -1.81
CA LYS A 128 -7.75 -10.57 -2.98
C LYS A 128 -9.23 -10.20 -2.90
N MET A 129 -9.55 -8.93 -3.09
CA MET A 129 -10.93 -8.44 -3.14
C MET A 129 -11.32 -7.92 -4.52
N TRP A 130 -10.34 -7.56 -5.35
CA TRP A 130 -10.55 -7.06 -6.71
C TRP A 130 -9.27 -7.16 -7.56
N PRO A 131 -9.36 -7.26 -8.90
CA PRO A 131 -10.52 -7.84 -9.57
C PRO A 131 -10.69 -9.29 -9.09
#